data_AF-A0A653IUT9-F1
#
_entry.id   AF-A0A653IUT9-F1
#
_cell.length_a   1.000
_cell.length_b   1.000
_cell.length_c   1.000
_cell.angle_alpha   90.00
_cell.angle_beta   90.00
_cell.angle_gamma   90.00
#
_symmetry.space_group_name_H-M   'P 1'
#
loop_
_entity.id
_entity.type
_entity.pdbx_description
1 polymer ?
#
loop_
_entity_poly.entity_id
_entity_poly.type
_entity_poly.pdbx_seq_one_letter_code
_entity_poly.pdbx_strand_id
1 'polypeptide(L)'
;MPQTAPLNDDDPRIGAYQANLYQISQGGRYFGWYGCSGCHTDDAPGARDLPDGQWRQGSGFAQVYAAIADRHGQLAFRQRIPVEQLWQLTAYVRDLPQHTQDKRRRQQADQKSEPVGPAWTGPQ
;
A
#
# COMPACT_ATOMS: atom_id res chain seq x y z
N MET A 1 4.34 16.01 -3.13
CA MET A 1 4.78 14.82 -2.39
C MET A 1 4.85 15.17 -0.89
N PRO A 2 3.97 14.67 0.00
CA PRO A 2 4.10 14.79 1.44
C PRO A 2 5.46 14.32 1.93
N GLN A 3 6.08 15.16 2.76
CA GLN A 3 7.33 14.87 3.44
C GLN A 3 7.10 14.31 4.86
N THR A 4 5.84 14.23 5.29
CA THR A 4 5.43 13.80 6.64
C THR A 4 4.27 12.81 6.58
N ALA A 5 4.06 12.07 7.68
CA ALA A 5 2.87 11.25 7.88
C ALA A 5 1.57 12.09 7.80
N PRO A 6 0.42 11.48 7.50
CA PRO A 6 -0.88 12.15 7.58
C PRO A 6 -1.15 12.62 9.01
N LEU A 7 -1.75 13.81 9.14
CA LEU A 7 -2.10 14.38 10.45
C LEU A 7 -3.23 13.60 11.13
N ASN A 8 -4.25 13.24 10.35
CA ASN A 8 -5.44 12.49 10.72
C ASN A 8 -6.16 12.04 9.43
N ASP A 9 -7.37 11.48 9.56
CA ASP A 9 -8.16 11.03 8.42
C ASP A 9 -8.78 12.16 7.58
N ASP A 10 -8.71 13.41 8.05
CA ASP A 10 -9.18 14.62 7.37
C ASP A 10 -8.03 15.42 6.72
N ASP A 11 -6.82 14.85 6.64
CA ASP A 11 -5.67 15.51 6.05
C ASP A 11 -5.93 15.88 4.57
N PRO A 12 -5.87 17.16 4.19
CA PRO A 12 -6.27 17.61 2.85
C PRO A 12 -5.41 17.02 1.73
N ARG A 13 -4.23 16.49 2.06
CA ARG A 13 -3.33 15.85 1.09
C ARG A 13 -3.83 14.48 0.63
N ILE A 14 -4.73 13.82 1.39
CA ILE A 14 -5.23 12.46 1.13
C ILE A 14 -5.84 12.33 -0.27
N GLY A 15 -6.63 13.33 -0.69
CA GLY A 15 -7.29 13.32 -2.00
C GLY A 15 -6.30 13.19 -3.16
N ALA A 16 -5.09 13.76 -3.05
CA ALA A 16 -4.06 13.67 -4.08
C ALA A 16 -3.52 12.25 -4.29
N TYR A 17 -3.76 11.33 -3.35
CA TYR A 17 -3.33 9.93 -3.38
C TYR A 17 -4.51 9.00 -3.65
N GLN A 18 -5.56 9.07 -2.82
CA GLN A 18 -6.69 8.15 -2.91
C GLN A 18 -7.57 8.36 -4.15
N ALA A 19 -7.59 9.55 -4.73
CA ALA A 19 -8.36 9.82 -5.96
C ALA A 19 -7.49 9.79 -7.23
N ASN A 20 -6.21 9.43 -7.10
CA ASN A 20 -5.26 9.47 -8.21
C ASN A 20 -4.81 8.06 -8.60
N LEU A 21 -5.28 7.58 -9.75
CA LEU A 21 -4.97 6.25 -10.28
C LEU A 21 -3.48 5.99 -10.45
N TYR A 22 -2.68 7.02 -10.78
CA TYR A 22 -1.23 6.89 -10.85
C TYR A 22 -0.61 6.62 -9.47
N GLN A 23 -1.10 7.28 -8.42
CA GLN A 23 -0.59 7.09 -7.06
C GLN A 23 -1.00 5.72 -6.50
N ILE A 24 -2.23 5.29 -6.80
CA ILE A 24 -2.72 3.95 -6.46
C ILE A 24 -1.87 2.89 -7.17
N SER A 25 -1.57 3.05 -8.47
CA SER A 25 -0.77 2.08 -9.21
C SER A 25 0.69 2.02 -8.74
N GLN A 26 1.29 3.16 -8.34
CA GLN A 26 2.58 3.15 -7.64
C GLN A 26 2.50 2.32 -6.36
N GLY A 27 1.46 2.53 -5.54
CA GLY A 27 1.25 1.78 -4.31
C GLY A 27 1.17 0.28 -4.54
N GLY A 28 0.50 -0.15 -5.61
CA GLY A 28 0.46 -1.55 -6.00
C GLY A 28 1.85 -2.11 -6.30
N ARG A 29 2.70 -1.39 -7.04
CA ARG A 29 4.09 -1.82 -7.28
C ARG A 29 4.87 -1.97 -5.98
N TYR A 30 4.79 -0.96 -5.12
CA TYR A 30 5.47 -0.97 -3.82
C TYR A 30 5.00 -2.11 -2.92
N PHE A 31 3.74 -2.55 -3.06
CA PHE A 31 3.23 -3.71 -2.33
C PHE A 31 4.05 -4.99 -2.64
N GLY A 32 4.42 -5.19 -3.90
CA GLY A 32 5.35 -6.25 -4.30
C GLY A 32 6.79 -5.96 -3.89
N TRP A 33 7.29 -4.75 -4.18
CA TRP A 33 8.69 -4.39 -3.97
C TRP A 33 9.11 -4.49 -2.49
N TYR A 34 8.24 -4.06 -1.58
CA TYR A 34 8.50 -4.14 -0.13
C TYR A 34 8.09 -5.48 0.49
N GLY A 35 7.68 -6.45 -0.32
CA GLY A 35 7.43 -7.82 0.11
C GLY A 35 6.10 -8.05 0.83
N CYS A 36 5.14 -7.13 0.70
CA CYS A 36 3.83 -7.27 1.34
C CYS A 36 3.08 -8.51 0.82
N SER A 37 3.26 -8.85 -0.46
CA SER A 37 2.69 -10.05 -1.06
C SER A 37 3.23 -11.36 -0.47
N GLY A 38 4.39 -11.34 0.21
CA GLY A 38 4.92 -12.53 0.90
C GLY A 38 3.98 -13.06 2.00
N CYS A 39 3.24 -12.18 2.68
CA CYS A 39 2.25 -12.57 3.68
C CYS A 39 0.81 -12.43 3.18
N HIS A 40 0.54 -11.43 2.34
CA HIS A 40 -0.82 -11.13 1.87
C HIS A 40 -1.17 -11.78 0.52
N THR A 41 -0.22 -12.41 -0.17
CA THR A 41 -0.34 -12.83 -1.59
C THR A 41 -0.54 -11.64 -2.54
N ASP A 42 -0.36 -11.83 -3.84
CA ASP A 42 -0.33 -10.72 -4.82
C ASP A 42 -1.69 -9.99 -4.93
N ASP A 43 -2.80 -10.68 -4.69
CA ASP A 43 -4.15 -10.10 -4.69
C ASP A 43 -4.64 -9.65 -3.31
N ALA A 44 -3.78 -9.79 -2.29
CA ALA A 44 -4.04 -9.47 -0.89
C ALA A 44 -5.06 -10.31 -0.06
N PRO A 45 -5.55 -11.52 -0.44
CA PRO A 45 -6.40 -12.37 0.43
C PRO A 45 -5.65 -13.22 1.48
N GLY A 46 -4.34 -13.01 1.69
CA GLY A 46 -3.46 -13.89 2.49
C GLY A 46 -3.69 -13.85 4.01
N ALA A 47 -2.62 -13.73 4.80
CA ALA A 47 -2.66 -13.80 6.27
C ALA A 47 -3.72 -12.86 6.91
N ARG A 48 -4.02 -11.76 6.23
CA ARG A 48 -5.29 -11.05 6.36
C ARG A 48 -5.79 -10.69 4.97
N ASP A 49 -7.06 -10.97 4.74
CA ASP A 49 -7.79 -10.51 3.56
C ASP A 49 -7.94 -8.98 3.67
N LEU A 50 -7.15 -8.25 2.88
CA LEU A 50 -7.27 -6.78 2.80
C LEU A 50 -8.44 -6.35 1.89
N PRO A 51 -8.76 -7.09 0.81
CA PRO A 51 -9.95 -6.81 0.00
C PRO A 51 -11.31 -6.98 0.71
N ASP A 52 -11.44 -7.80 1.75
CA ASP A 52 -12.73 -8.05 2.44
C ASP A 52 -13.34 -6.81 3.14
N GLY A 53 -12.55 -5.75 3.33
CA GLY A 53 -12.97 -4.50 3.96
C GLY A 53 -13.16 -4.60 5.48
N GLN A 54 -12.75 -5.69 6.14
CA GLN A 54 -12.89 -5.92 7.58
C GLN A 54 -11.66 -5.41 8.34
N TRP A 55 -11.67 -4.12 8.68
CA TRP A 55 -10.52 -3.45 9.31
C TRP A 55 -10.52 -3.56 10.84
N ARG A 56 -9.58 -4.30 11.42
CA ARG A 56 -9.42 -4.42 12.88
C ARG A 56 -8.95 -3.14 13.59
N GLN A 57 -8.23 -2.29 12.86
CA GLN A 57 -7.59 -1.08 13.40
C GLN A 57 -8.18 0.20 12.79
N GLY A 58 -9.38 0.05 12.20
CA GLY A 58 -10.09 1.08 11.46
C GLY A 58 -9.60 1.24 10.02
N SER A 59 -10.45 1.81 9.17
CA SER A 59 -10.28 1.89 7.72
C SER A 59 -9.79 3.25 7.23
N GLY A 60 -9.55 4.20 8.14
CA GLY A 60 -9.08 5.56 7.85
C GLY A 60 -7.73 5.58 7.14
N PHE A 61 -7.41 6.66 6.40
CA PHE A 61 -6.16 6.75 5.65
C PHE A 61 -4.99 6.86 6.61
N ALA A 62 -5.09 7.73 7.63
CA ALA A 62 -4.07 7.84 8.65
C ALA A 62 -3.96 6.55 9.49
N GLN A 63 -5.08 5.85 9.68
CA GLN A 63 -5.13 4.58 10.41
C GLN A 63 -4.42 3.46 9.65
N VAL A 64 -4.71 3.30 8.35
CA VAL A 64 -4.04 2.33 7.47
C VAL A 64 -2.57 2.70 7.30
N TYR A 65 -2.24 3.98 7.14
CA TYR A 65 -0.85 4.45 7.08
C TYR A 65 -0.08 4.03 8.34
N ALA A 66 -0.64 4.29 9.53
CA ALA A 66 -0.03 3.89 10.79
C ALA A 66 0.06 2.35 10.93
N ALA A 67 -0.92 1.61 10.41
CA ALA A 67 -0.89 0.15 10.41
C ALA A 67 0.28 -0.42 9.59
N ILE A 68 0.56 0.18 8.43
CA ILE A 68 1.68 -0.18 7.57
C ILE A 68 3.00 0.28 8.20
N ALA A 69 3.09 1.56 8.57
CA ALA A 69 4.33 2.18 9.01
C ALA A 69 4.83 1.67 10.37
N ASP A 70 3.92 1.53 11.34
CA ASP A 70 4.28 1.38 12.76
C ASP A 70 3.82 0.05 13.38
N ARG A 71 2.79 -0.60 12.83
CA ARG A 71 2.11 -1.74 13.51
C ARG A 71 2.42 -3.12 12.92
N HIS A 72 3.46 -3.20 12.09
CA HIS A 72 4.04 -4.45 11.60
C HIS A 72 5.17 -4.98 12.52
N GLY A 73 5.18 -4.59 13.79
CA GLY A 73 6.15 -5.04 14.77
C GLY A 73 7.58 -4.68 14.38
N GLN A 74 8.45 -5.69 14.34
CA GLN A 74 9.89 -5.52 14.08
C GLN A 74 10.26 -5.18 12.63
N LEU A 75 9.31 -5.19 11.68
CA LEU A 75 9.59 -4.92 10.27
C LEU A 75 9.92 -3.44 9.97
N ALA A 76 9.68 -2.54 10.93
CA ALA A 76 10.10 -1.13 10.93
C ALA A 76 9.91 -0.40 9.58
N PHE A 77 8.76 -0.60 8.90
CA PHE A 77 8.52 -0.07 7.56
C PHE A 77 8.64 1.45 7.46
N ARG A 78 8.32 2.17 8.54
CA ARG A 78 8.55 3.62 8.65
C ARG A 78 10.00 4.05 8.36
N GLN A 79 10.97 3.21 8.69
CA GLN A 79 12.40 3.51 8.49
C GLN A 79 12.91 3.01 7.12
N ARG A 80 12.20 2.05 6.51
CA ARG A 80 12.61 1.41 5.26
C ARG A 80 11.94 2.00 4.02
N ILE A 81 10.73 2.53 4.18
CA ILE A 81 9.90 3.01 3.06
C ILE A 81 9.82 4.54 3.12
N PRO A 82 10.18 5.26 2.04
CA PRO A 82 9.99 6.71 1.97
C PRO A 82 8.54 7.11 2.27
N VAL A 83 8.36 8.24 2.94
CA VAL A 83 7.02 8.73 3.34
C VAL A 83 6.04 8.72 2.17
N GLU A 84 6.44 9.30 1.03
CA GLU A 84 5.65 9.32 -0.20
C GLU A 84 5.14 7.92 -0.62
N GLN A 85 6.02 6.93 -0.57
CA GLN A 85 5.70 5.56 -0.97
C GLN A 85 4.78 4.89 0.05
N LEU A 86 4.88 5.23 1.34
CA LEU A 86 3.89 4.83 2.34
C LEU A 86 2.52 5.45 2.06
N TRP A 87 2.44 6.70 1.60
CA TRP A 87 1.16 7.30 1.19
C TRP A 87 0.57 6.57 -0.02
N GLN A 88 1.38 6.22 -1.02
CA GLN A 88 0.96 5.47 -2.21
C GLN A 88 0.52 4.05 -1.84
N LEU A 89 1.29 3.33 -1.01
CA LEU A 89 0.91 2.03 -0.45
C LEU A 89 -0.42 2.09 0.30
N THR A 90 -0.60 3.11 1.15
CA THR A 90 -1.84 3.33 1.89
C THR A 90 -3.02 3.52 0.94
N ALA A 91 -2.87 4.33 -0.10
CA ALA A 91 -3.90 4.54 -1.11
C ALA A 91 -4.27 3.24 -1.84
N TYR A 92 -3.27 2.45 -2.24
CA TYR A 92 -3.47 1.14 -2.86
C TYR A 92 -4.21 0.17 -1.94
N VAL A 93 -3.74 -0.01 -0.70
CA VAL A 93 -4.35 -0.91 0.28
C VAL A 93 -5.81 -0.53 0.55
N ARG A 94 -6.13 0.76 0.51
CA ARG A 94 -7.50 1.26 0.64
C ARG A 94 -8.35 1.09 -0.63
N ASP A 95 -7.76 1.01 -1.83
CA ASP A 95 -8.47 0.73 -3.08
C ASP A 95 -8.77 -0.77 -3.26
N LEU A 96 -8.04 -1.67 -2.56
CA LEU A 96 -8.19 -3.12 -2.69
C LEU A 96 -9.63 -3.64 -2.60
N PRO A 97 -10.50 -3.19 -1.66
CA PRO A 97 -11.90 -3.61 -1.63
C PRO A 97 -12.71 -3.20 -2.86
N GLN A 98 -12.24 -2.21 -3.63
CA GLN A 98 -12.86 -1.73 -4.87
C GLN A 98 -12.21 -2.35 -6.12
N HIS A 99 -11.27 -3.28 -5.98
CA HIS A 99 -10.68 -3.96 -7.12
C HIS A 99 -11.67 -4.93 -7.75
N THR A 100 -12.01 -4.68 -9.01
CA THR A 100 -12.66 -5.68 -9.87
C THR A 100 -11.63 -6.72 -10.34
N GLN A 101 -12.11 -7.84 -10.90
CA GLN A 101 -11.22 -8.83 -11.51
C GLN A 101 -10.35 -8.22 -12.61
N ASP A 102 -10.89 -7.30 -13.40
CA ASP A 102 -10.16 -6.59 -14.44
C ASP A 102 -9.07 -5.67 -13.89
N LYS A 103 -9.35 -4.92 -12.81
CA LYS A 103 -8.35 -4.10 -12.13
C LYS A 103 -7.19 -4.96 -11.62
N ARG A 104 -7.49 -6.10 -10.96
CA ARG A 104 -6.47 -7.04 -10.49
C ARG A 104 -5.60 -7.58 -11.63
N ARG A 105 -6.21 -8.05 -12.71
CA ARG A 105 -5.47 -8.54 -13.89
C ARG A 105 -4.53 -7.50 -14.48
N ARG A 106 -4.99 -6.26 -14.64
CA ARG A 106 -4.17 -5.18 -15.20
C ARG A 106 -2.98 -4.88 -14.31
N GLN A 107 -3.21 -4.78 -13.00
CA GLN A 107 -2.15 -4.57 -12.03
C GLN A 107 -1.10 -5.69 -12.07
N GLN A 108 -1.54 -6.96 -12.10
CA GLN A 108 -0.64 -8.11 -12.21
C GLN A 108 0.16 -8.09 -13.52
N ALA A 109 -0.47 -7.72 -14.63
CA ALA A 109 0.20 -7.61 -15.92
C ALA A 109 1.26 -6.50 -15.91
N ASP A 110 0.94 -5.33 -15.34
CA ASP A 110 1.86 -4.20 -15.21
C ASP A 110 3.07 -4.54 -14.31
N GLN A 111 2.86 -5.39 -13.32
CA GLN A 111 3.90 -5.83 -12.37
C GLN A 111 4.71 -7.03 -12.84
N LYS A 112 4.33 -7.65 -13.96
CA LYS A 112 4.99 -8.84 -14.48
C LYS A 112 6.41 -8.45 -14.91
N SER A 113 7.40 -8.82 -14.11
CA SER A 113 8.86 -8.52 -14.21
C SER A 113 9.37 -7.39 -13.32
N GLU A 114 8.55 -6.87 -12.42
CA GLU A 114 9.04 -5.95 -11.39
C GLU A 114 9.76 -6.70 -10.25
N PRO A 115 10.72 -6.05 -9.56
CA PRO A 115 11.39 -6.67 -8.42
C PRO A 115 10.39 -6.90 -7.27
N VAL A 116 10.54 -8.02 -6.56
CA VAL A 116 9.68 -8.36 -5.41
C VAL A 116 10.56 -8.66 -4.21
N GLY A 117 10.20 -8.08 -3.06
CA GLY A 117 10.86 -8.33 -1.77
C GLY A 117 12.39 -8.25 -1.84
N PRO A 118 13.14 -9.36 -1.62
CA PRO A 118 14.61 -9.34 -1.63
C PRO A 118 15.26 -8.88 -2.94
N ALA A 119 14.55 -8.94 -4.08
CA ALA A 119 15.05 -8.45 -5.36
C ALA A 119 15.00 -6.91 -5.47
N TRP A 120 14.35 -6.23 -4.52
CA TRP A 120 14.28 -4.77 -4.44
C TRP A 120 15.21 -4.25 -3.33
N THR A 121 16.13 -3.35 -3.68
CA THR A 121 17.12 -2.78 -2.75
C THR A 121 16.79 -1.36 -2.28
N GLY A 122 15.63 -0.82 -2.66
CA GLY A 122 15.25 0.56 -2.37
C GLY A 122 15.43 1.50 -3.57
N PRO A 123 14.88 2.73 -3.48
CA PRO A 123 15.08 3.75 -4.50
C PRO A 123 16.57 4.06 -4.67
N GLN A 124 17.00 4.20 -5.92
CA GLN A 124 18.37 4.58 -6.30
C GLN A 124 18.66 6.03 -5.90
#